data_AF-A0A383F6F0-F1
#
_entry.id   AF-A0A383F6F0-F1
#
_cell.length_a   1.000
_cell.length_b   1.000
_cell.length_c   1.000
_cell.angle_alpha   90.00
_cell.angle_beta   90.00
_cell.angle_gamma   90.00
#
_symmetry.space_group_name_H-M   'P 1'
#
loop_
_entity.id
_entity.type
_entity.pdbx_description
1 polymer ?
#
loop_
_entity_poly.entity_id
_entity_poly.type
_entity_poly.pdbx_seq_one_letter_code
_entity_poly.pdbx_strand_id
1 'polypeptide(L)'
;MYSPCDRVLPEPMDAESERALAARVLGGDLRAVSRAISLIEDGAPEGARLVRELFSHTGRAWVVGVTGPPGVGKSTLVDRVTRVFRSRGRRVGIVAVDPT
;
A
#
# COMPACT_ATOMS: atom_id res chain seq x y z
N MET A 1 2.80 28.11 -21.51
CA MET A 1 4.23 27.81 -21.32
C MET A 1 4.34 27.21 -19.93
N TYR A 2 4.21 25.89 -19.84
CA TYR A 2 4.11 25.15 -18.58
C TYR A 2 5.53 24.88 -18.08
N SER A 3 5.94 25.50 -16.96
CA SER A 3 7.21 25.16 -16.32
C SER A 3 7.19 23.69 -15.91
N PRO A 4 8.23 22.90 -16.23
CA PRO A 4 8.34 21.55 -15.71
C PRO A 4 8.46 21.66 -14.19
N CYS A 5 7.66 20.88 -13.47
CA CYS A 5 7.78 20.68 -12.04
C CYS A 5 9.23 20.34 -11.69
N ASP A 6 9.91 21.24 -11.00
CA ASP A 6 11.07 20.92 -10.16
C ASP A 6 10.57 20.05 -8.99
N ARG A 7 10.26 18.78 -9.28
CA ARG A 7 10.26 17.75 -8.25
C ARG A 7 11.72 17.55 -7.89
N VAL A 8 12.14 18.20 -6.80
CA VAL A 8 13.32 17.79 -6.06
C VAL A 8 13.16 16.29 -5.82
N LEU A 9 13.95 15.48 -6.54
CA LEU A 9 14.05 14.06 -6.25
C LEU A 9 14.58 13.98 -4.82
N PRO A 10 13.89 13.28 -3.90
CA PRO A 10 14.40 13.13 -2.54
C PRO A 10 15.81 12.53 -2.61
N GLU A 11 16.73 13.12 -1.86
CA GLU A 11 18.09 12.59 -1.66
C GLU A 11 18.01 11.09 -1.31
N PRO A 12 18.92 10.26 -1.85
CA PRO A 12 18.87 8.82 -1.64
C PRO A 12 18.86 8.50 -0.15
N MET A 13 17.84 7.75 0.27
CA MET A 13 17.65 7.40 1.67
C MET A 13 18.77 6.45 2.11
N ASP A 14 19.38 6.72 3.26
CA ASP A 14 20.37 5.81 3.82
C ASP A 14 19.75 4.43 4.15
N ALA A 15 20.57 3.37 4.10
CA ALA A 15 20.11 2.00 4.31
C ALA A 15 19.58 1.75 5.75
N GLU A 16 19.90 2.63 6.69
CA GLU A 16 19.42 2.60 8.07
C GLU A 16 17.98 3.13 8.15
N SER A 17 17.66 4.20 7.43
CA SER A 17 16.33 4.76 7.23
C SER A 17 15.44 3.81 6.42
N GLU A 18 15.98 3.07 5.45
CA GLU A 18 15.25 2.03 4.72
C GLU A 18 14.80 0.90 5.67
N ARG A 19 15.72 0.33 6.47
CA ARG A 19 15.37 -0.70 7.47
C ARG A 19 14.42 -0.17 8.53
N ALA A 20 14.61 1.09 8.96
CA ALA A 20 13.70 1.75 9.88
C ALA A 20 12.29 1.88 9.27
N LEU A 21 12.18 2.12 7.96
CA LEU A 21 10.91 2.16 7.25
C LEU A 21 10.26 0.77 7.18
N ALA A 22 11.00 -0.28 6.82
CA ALA A 22 10.49 -1.65 6.77
C ALA A 22 9.97 -2.12 8.15
N ALA A 23 10.74 -1.86 9.21
CA ALA A 23 10.34 -2.19 10.58
C ALA A 23 9.04 -1.48 10.98
N ARG A 24 8.89 -0.20 10.63
CA ARG A 24 7.66 0.57 10.89
C ARG A 24 6.46 0.05 10.09
N VAL A 25 6.67 -0.35 8.83
CA VAL A 25 5.63 -1.01 8.02
C VAL A 25 5.17 -2.32 8.68
N LEU A 26 6.12 -3.17 9.10
CA LEU A 26 5.81 -4.42 9.81
C LEU A 26 5.13 -4.17 11.16
N GLY A 27 5.47 -3.07 11.84
CA GLY A 27 4.82 -2.58 13.04
C GLY A 27 3.41 -2.02 12.83
N GLY A 28 2.96 -1.87 11.57
CA GLY A 28 1.62 -1.36 11.25
C GLY A 28 1.49 0.16 11.32
N ASP A 29 2.60 0.90 11.23
CA ASP A 29 2.58 2.36 11.15
C ASP A 29 1.96 2.81 9.82
N LEU A 30 0.80 3.46 9.89
CA LEU A 30 0.05 3.92 8.72
C LEU A 30 0.85 4.89 7.85
N ARG A 31 1.62 5.80 8.45
CA ARG A 31 2.44 6.78 7.70
C ARG A 31 3.58 6.09 6.97
N ALA A 32 4.18 5.08 7.61
CA ALA A 32 5.22 4.26 6.98
C ALA A 32 4.66 3.48 5.79
N VAL A 33 3.47 2.89 5.92
CA VAL A 33 2.78 2.19 4.82
C VAL A 33 2.48 3.14 3.65
N SER A 34 1.93 4.33 3.92
CA SER A 34 1.67 5.32 2.87
C SER A 34 2.96 5.73 2.15
N ARG A 35 4.04 5.99 2.89
CA ARG A 35 5.34 6.34 2.30
C ARG A 35 5.92 5.21 1.46
N ALA A 36 5.81 3.97 1.93
CA ALA A 36 6.23 2.78 1.19
C ALA A 36 5.50 2.65 -0.15
N ILE A 37 4.18 2.84 -0.15
CA ILE A 37 3.36 2.81 -1.38
C ILE A 37 3.84 3.88 -2.36
N SER A 38 4.02 5.13 -1.91
CA SER A 38 4.52 6.21 -2.79
C SER A 38 5.88 5.90 -3.40
N LEU A 39 6.84 5.37 -2.63
CA LEU A 39 8.17 5.00 -3.16
C LEU A 39 8.07 3.90 -4.24
N ILE A 40 7.15 2.96 -4.08
CA ILE A 40 6.91 1.88 -5.05
C ILE A 40 6.27 2.44 -6.32
N GLU A 41 5.26 3.31 -6.18
CA GLU A 41 4.56 3.94 -7.30
C GLU A 41 5.45 4.90 -8.09
N ASP A 42 6.34 5.64 -7.42
CA ASP A 42 7.30 6.54 -8.05
C ASP A 42 8.45 5.81 -8.78
N GLY A 43 8.53 4.47 -8.66
CA GLY A 43 9.60 3.67 -9.26
C GLY A 43 10.98 3.91 -8.64
N ALA A 44 11.04 4.43 -7.43
CA ALA A 44 12.28 4.75 -6.73
C ALA A 44 13.09 3.45 -6.45
N PRO A 45 14.43 3.46 -6.61
CA PRO A 45 15.27 2.30 -6.28
C PRO A 45 15.05 1.75 -4.86
N GLU A 46 14.80 2.64 -3.90
CA GLU A 46 14.47 2.35 -2.51
C GLU A 46 13.16 1.56 -2.38
N GLY A 47 12.17 1.85 -3.23
CA GLY A 47 10.91 1.09 -3.28
C GLY A 47 11.14 -0.38 -3.65
N ALA A 48 11.98 -0.64 -4.66
CA ALA A 48 12.33 -2.01 -5.06
C ALA A 48 13.14 -2.77 -4.00
N ARG A 49 13.95 -2.07 -3.20
CA ARG A 49 14.66 -2.66 -2.05
C ARG A 49 13.69 -2.98 -0.92
N LEU A 50 12.80 -2.04 -0.58
CA LEU A 50 11.78 -2.21 0.45
C LEU A 50 10.84 -3.39 0.15
N VAL A 51 10.41 -3.56 -1.10
CA VAL A 51 9.60 -4.72 -1.51
C VAL A 51 10.34 -6.03 -1.26
N ARG A 52 11.63 -6.11 -1.62
CA ARG A 52 12.44 -7.31 -1.40
C ARG A 52 12.57 -7.65 0.08
N GLU A 53 12.78 -6.65 0.93
CA GLU A 53 12.85 -6.83 2.38
C GLU A 53 11.51 -7.32 2.96
N LEU A 54 10.41 -6.68 2.58
CA LEU A 54 9.07 -7.01 3.06
C LEU A 54 8.56 -8.36 2.56
N PHE A 55 9.03 -8.84 1.40
CA PHE A 55 8.52 -10.04 0.73
C PHE A 55 8.46 -11.28 1.63
N SER A 56 9.50 -11.50 2.44
CA SER A 56 9.59 -12.64 3.38
C SER A 56 8.53 -12.64 4.49
N HIS A 57 7.87 -11.50 4.72
CA HIS A 57 6.82 -11.32 5.72
C HIS A 57 5.39 -11.41 5.13
N THR A 58 5.26 -11.58 3.82
CA THR A 58 3.98 -11.63 3.10
C THR A 58 3.37 -13.04 3.05
N GLY A 59 2.26 -13.23 2.32
CA GLY A 59 1.62 -14.54 2.10
C GLY A 59 0.70 -15.04 3.23
N ARG A 60 0.53 -14.26 4.30
CA ARG A 60 -0.26 -14.63 5.49
C ARG A 60 -1.69 -14.07 5.48
N ALA A 61 -2.07 -13.39 4.41
CA ALA A 61 -3.37 -12.73 4.26
C ALA A 61 -4.25 -13.46 3.24
N TRP A 62 -5.57 -13.42 3.45
CA TRP A 62 -6.54 -13.91 2.49
C TRP A 62 -6.79 -12.79 1.46
N VAL A 63 -6.60 -13.10 0.18
CA VAL A 63 -6.79 -12.15 -0.93
C VAL A 63 -8.07 -12.51 -1.67
N VAL A 64 -9.03 -11.58 -1.69
CA VAL A 64 -10.35 -11.78 -2.30
C VAL A 64 -10.59 -10.69 -3.34
N GLY A 65 -10.78 -11.09 -4.60
CA GLY A 65 -11.17 -10.18 -5.67
C GLY A 65 -12.68 -9.93 -5.67
N VAL A 66 -13.09 -8.66 -5.74
CA VAL A 66 -14.50 -8.26 -5.87
C VAL A 66 -14.67 -7.51 -7.18
N THR A 67 -15.50 -8.05 -8.08
CA THR A 67 -15.75 -7.49 -9.42
C THR A 67 -17.25 -7.43 -9.72
N GLY A 68 -17.62 -6.70 -10.77
CA GLY A 68 -19.00 -6.53 -11.22
C GLY A 68 -19.25 -5.16 -11.87
N PRO A 69 -20.39 -4.99 -12.57
CA PRO A 69 -20.73 -3.75 -13.27
C PRO A 69 -20.75 -2.50 -12.37
N PRO A 70 -20.59 -1.27 -12.91
CA PRO A 70 -20.84 -0.06 -12.14
C PRO A 70 -22.27 -0.05 -11.60
N GLY A 71 -22.47 0.45 -10.38
CA GLY A 71 -23.80 0.52 -9.74
C GLY A 71 -24.32 -0.78 -9.12
N VAL A 72 -23.69 -1.95 -9.30
CA VAL A 72 -24.15 -3.24 -8.70
C VAL A 72 -24.01 -3.32 -7.18
N GLY A 73 -23.50 -2.27 -6.53
CA GLY A 73 -23.36 -2.21 -5.07
C GLY A 73 -22.10 -2.86 -4.51
N LYS A 74 -21.04 -3.03 -5.32
CA LYS A 74 -19.73 -3.58 -4.86
C LYS A 74 -19.21 -2.84 -3.62
N SER A 75 -19.25 -1.52 -3.61
CA SER A 75 -18.77 -0.72 -2.47
C SER A 75 -19.58 -1.00 -1.21
N THR A 76 -20.90 -1.17 -1.33
CA THR A 76 -21.78 -1.54 -0.22
C THR A 76 -21.47 -2.95 0.30
N LEU A 77 -21.18 -3.90 -0.61
CA LEU A 77 -20.77 -5.25 -0.23
C LEU A 77 -19.42 -5.22 0.51
N VAL A 78 -18.41 -4.56 -0.06
CA VAL A 78 -17.06 -4.43 0.51
C VAL A 78 -17.12 -3.77 1.89
N ASP A 79 -17.91 -2.71 2.05
CA ASP A 79 -18.11 -2.03 3.34
C ASP A 79 -18.70 -2.96 4.40
N ARG A 80 -19.80 -3.65 4.08
CA ARG A 80 -20.45 -4.58 5.03
C ARG A 80 -19.56 -5.76 5.40
N VAL A 81 -18.88 -6.36 4.41
CA VAL A 81 -17.94 -7.46 4.64
C VAL A 81 -16.79 -7.00 5.53
N THR A 82 -16.24 -5.82 5.25
CA THR A 82 -15.18 -5.21 6.07
C THR A 82 -15.62 -5.03 7.52
N ARG A 83 -16.86 -4.53 7.74
CA ARG A 83 -17.42 -4.37 9.09
C ARG A 83 -17.50 -5.70 9.84
N VAL A 84 -17.91 -6.78 9.19
CA VAL A 84 -17.99 -8.12 9.79
C VAL A 84 -16.60 -8.67 10.15
N PHE A 85 -15.60 -8.50 9.30
CA PHE A 85 -14.25 -8.97 9.61
C PHE A 85 -13.59 -8.16 10.72
N ARG A 86 -13.80 -6.84 10.72
CA ARG A 86 -13.31 -5.96 11.78
C ARG A 86 -13.96 -6.23 13.12
N SER A 87 -15.27 -6.53 13.17
CA SER A 87 -15.94 -6.90 14.43
C SER A 87 -15.43 -8.22 15.02
N ARG A 88 -14.80 -9.06 14.19
CA ARG A 88 -14.09 -10.29 14.60
C ARG A 88 -12.61 -10.06 14.91
N GLY A 89 -12.18 -8.81 15.09
CA GLY A 89 -10.78 -8.46 15.39
C GLY A 89 -9.80 -8.67 14.24
N ARG A 90 -10.27 -8.87 13.00
CA ARG A 90 -9.39 -9.05 11.83
C ARG A 90 -8.99 -7.70 11.26
N ARG A 91 -7.73 -7.60 10.83
CA ARG A 91 -7.24 -6.49 10.00
C ARG A 91 -7.69 -6.70 8.56
N VAL A 92 -8.19 -5.64 7.93
CA VAL A 92 -8.68 -5.64 6.55
C VAL A 92 -7.97 -4.52 5.80
N GLY A 93 -7.38 -4.84 4.64
CA GLY A 93 -6.88 -3.87 3.67
C GLY A 93 -7.74 -3.94 2.41
N ILE A 94 -8.02 -2.78 1.80
CA ILE A 94 -8.79 -2.67 0.55
C ILE A 94 -7.90 -1.98 -0.46
N VAL A 95 -7.72 -2.60 -1.63
CA VAL A 95 -7.00 -2.02 -2.77
C VAL A 95 -8.00 -1.92 -3.92
N ALA A 96 -8.20 -0.70 -4.42
CA ALA A 96 -9.00 -0.46 -5.62
C ALA A 96 -8.09 -0.56 -6.84
N VAL A 97 -8.51 -1.34 -7.84
CA VAL A 97 -7.84 -1.43 -9.14
C VAL A 97 -8.83 -0.93 -10.18
N ASP A 98 -8.48 0.18 -10.84
CA ASP A 98 -9.27 0.76 -11.92
C ASP A 98 -8.44 0.72 -13.22
N PRO A 99 -8.77 -0.16 -14.18
CA PRO A 99 -8.08 -0.19 -15.46
C PRO A 99 -8.50 1.03 -16.29
N THR A 100 -7.72 2.10 -16.21
CA THR A 100 -7.75 3.22 -17.18
C THR A 100 -6.53 3.14 -18.08
#